data_AF-A0AA92WHB3-F1
#
_entry.id   AF-A0AA92WHB3-F1
#
_cell.length_a   1.000
_cell.length_b   1.000
_cell.length_c   1.000
_cell.angle_alpha   90.00
_cell.angle_beta   90.00
_cell.angle_gamma   90.00
#
_symmetry.space_group_name_H-M   'P 1'
#
loop_
_entity.id
_entity.type
_entity.pdbx_description
1 polymer ?
#
loop_
_entity_poly.entity_id
_entity_poly.type
_entity_poly.pdbx_seq_one_letter_code
_entity_poly.pdbx_strand_id
1 'polypeptide(L)'
;MKKLLIFGILLSCIAISCTQNLEEGAQDNGGNLLHRLAIGLTEPELLSIAYDSNNDLSEEAATDILADFIAENNVSRSSMPTFCLKNKYTINAKNNSTRSVNKDHVTFYEYETENQPEKKKALVCGDKRFPAVIAYIDSYNRNSILPSDIMLANAKQYVLSTISQIKHYEDSLRVQTIDKIRHIRQFTGDFKFKDFEDNIFVYENPTRGWAVTPGGTEMAKIGPLTTTQWDQVSPYNLYADPTTGTNDEGAFDFRYDNRYPAGCVVTAMAQIAAYLKPSMPGIDWSLANIQSVPMFDNSSETSKAVASVFSLIAKGSGTKYGPKGGSTNTQMARNYMKTLGVYMDDAKDCTFQNMKASLDALRLVYITGTGRHVYTRGFNASGRHAWLIDGYQIRQRNSSYRMILRQYNVYCHCNFGWGGDSDGWYLYQSSGDITFDCNGNPKSDYDIFDYELKAYPNVRKG
;
A
#
# COMPACT_ATOMS: atom_id res chain seq x y z
N MET A 1 -67.65 14.61 -23.08
CA MET A 1 -67.46 15.03 -24.48
C MET A 1 -66.02 15.51 -24.66
N LYS A 2 -65.31 14.93 -25.65
CA LYS A 2 -63.98 15.30 -26.22
C LYS A 2 -62.76 15.11 -25.30
N LYS A 3 -61.60 14.56 -25.70
CA LYS A 3 -61.07 13.70 -26.80
C LYS A 3 -59.59 13.48 -26.34
N LEU A 4 -59.13 12.25 -26.05
CA LEU A 4 -58.37 11.33 -26.92
C LEU A 4 -56.87 11.68 -27.14
N LEU A 5 -55.97 10.75 -26.75
CA LEU A 5 -54.70 10.28 -27.38
C LEU A 5 -53.77 9.72 -26.28
N ILE A 6 -53.74 8.40 -26.02
CA ILE A 6 -52.94 7.34 -26.68
C ILE A 6 -51.43 7.56 -26.54
N PHE A 7 -50.78 6.74 -25.71
CA PHE A 7 -49.76 5.78 -26.18
C PHE A 7 -49.58 4.68 -25.13
N GLY A 8 -49.95 3.46 -25.50
CA GLY A 8 -49.57 2.27 -24.76
C GLY A 8 -48.18 1.81 -25.18
N ILE A 9 -47.54 1.04 -24.31
CA ILE A 9 -46.83 -0.21 -24.66
C ILE A 9 -46.79 -1.03 -23.36
N LEU A 10 -47.40 -2.22 -23.44
CA LEU A 10 -47.18 -3.33 -22.51
C LEU A 10 -45.68 -3.64 -22.47
N LEU A 11 -45.05 -3.54 -21.29
CA LEU A 11 -43.81 -4.28 -21.05
C LEU A 11 -44.20 -5.66 -20.54
N SER A 12 -44.36 -6.60 -21.48
CA SER A 12 -44.41 -8.02 -21.20
C SER A 12 -43.10 -8.44 -20.53
N CYS A 13 -43.18 -8.92 -19.29
CA CYS A 13 -42.10 -9.66 -18.65
C CYS A 13 -41.88 -10.98 -19.41
N ILE A 14 -40.97 -10.97 -20.38
CA ILE A 14 -40.37 -12.20 -20.90
C ILE A 14 -39.15 -12.47 -20.05
N ALA A 15 -39.29 -13.37 -19.08
CA ALA A 15 -38.15 -14.04 -18.47
C ALA A 15 -37.50 -14.90 -19.56
N ILE A 16 -36.55 -14.33 -20.30
CA ILE A 16 -35.67 -15.13 -21.16
C ILE A 16 -34.61 -15.74 -20.23
N SER A 17 -34.92 -16.93 -19.75
CA SER A 17 -33.92 -17.92 -19.36
C SER A 17 -33.03 -18.17 -20.58
N CYS A 18 -31.87 -17.52 -20.66
CA CYS A 18 -30.80 -17.94 -21.56
C CYS A 18 -30.03 -19.08 -20.92
N THR A 19 -30.61 -20.29 -20.98
CA THR A 19 -29.83 -21.53 -21.01
C THR A 19 -29.08 -21.55 -22.34
N GLN A 20 -27.82 -21.09 -22.35
CA GLN A 20 -26.94 -21.38 -23.47
C GLN A 20 -26.39 -22.80 -23.27
N ASN A 21 -27.02 -23.73 -23.99
CA ASN A 21 -26.41 -24.99 -24.37
C ASN A 21 -25.06 -24.66 -25.02
N LEU A 22 -23.97 -25.12 -24.40
CA LEU A 22 -22.69 -25.21 -25.09
C LEU A 22 -22.85 -26.31 -26.14
N GLU A 23 -23.10 -25.89 -27.38
CA GLU A 23 -22.94 -26.77 -28.54
C GLU A 23 -21.48 -27.26 -28.57
N GLU A 24 -21.35 -28.58 -28.52
CA GLU A 24 -20.13 -29.31 -28.81
C GLU A 24 -19.62 -28.92 -30.20
N GLY A 25 -18.54 -28.15 -30.23
CA GLY A 25 -17.69 -28.03 -31.41
C GLY A 25 -16.83 -29.28 -31.56
N ALA A 26 -17.44 -30.39 -32.00
CA ALA A 26 -16.74 -31.56 -32.47
C ALA A 26 -16.47 -31.44 -33.98
N GLN A 27 -15.24 -31.08 -34.35
CA GLN A 27 -14.60 -31.63 -35.54
C GLN A 27 -13.19 -32.08 -35.16
N ASP A 28 -13.15 -33.29 -34.61
CA ASP A 28 -11.97 -34.11 -34.40
C ASP A 28 -11.61 -34.80 -35.74
N ASN A 29 -10.49 -34.40 -36.33
CA ASN A 29 -9.80 -35.21 -37.32
C ASN A 29 -8.74 -36.04 -36.58
N GLY A 30 -9.18 -37.20 -36.10
CA GLY A 30 -8.40 -38.41 -35.86
C GLY A 30 -6.99 -38.24 -35.31
N GLY A 31 -6.86 -38.22 -33.98
CA GLY A 31 -5.58 -38.44 -33.31
C GLY A 31 -5.65 -38.35 -31.78
N ASN A 32 -6.05 -39.45 -31.11
CA ASN A 32 -5.85 -39.71 -29.67
C ASN A 32 -6.08 -38.52 -28.71
N LEU A 33 -7.34 -38.10 -28.50
CA LEU A 33 -7.70 -37.33 -27.30
C LEU A 33 -7.96 -38.28 -26.13
N LEU A 34 -6.91 -38.57 -25.35
CA LEU A 34 -7.10 -38.96 -23.96
C LEU A 34 -7.80 -37.79 -23.23
N HIS A 35 -8.97 -38.04 -22.68
CA HIS A 35 -9.70 -37.12 -21.83
C HIS A 35 -8.74 -36.66 -20.70
N ARG A 36 -8.27 -35.40 -20.72
CA ARG A 36 -7.43 -34.87 -19.64
C ARG A 36 -8.27 -34.91 -18.36
N LEU A 37 -7.96 -35.83 -17.44
CA LEU A 37 -8.62 -35.89 -16.13
C LEU A 37 -8.36 -34.58 -15.38
N ALA A 38 -9.42 -33.84 -15.10
CA ALA A 38 -9.37 -32.59 -14.36
C ALA A 38 -9.31 -32.88 -12.85
N ILE A 39 -8.47 -32.15 -12.12
CA ILE A 39 -8.21 -32.30 -10.68
C ILE A 39 -8.73 -31.06 -9.96
N GLY A 40 -9.84 -31.20 -9.23
CA GLY A 40 -10.41 -30.12 -8.43
C GLY A 40 -9.75 -30.01 -7.05
N LEU A 41 -9.20 -28.84 -6.71
CA LEU A 41 -8.64 -28.53 -5.39
C LEU A 41 -9.27 -27.27 -4.76
N THR A 42 -9.24 -27.10 -3.44
CA THR A 42 -9.46 -25.80 -2.79
C THR A 42 -8.19 -24.94 -2.86
N GLU A 43 -8.27 -23.64 -2.53
CA GLU A 43 -7.06 -22.80 -2.42
C GLU A 43 -6.07 -23.34 -1.37
N PRO A 44 -6.49 -23.69 -0.13
CA PRO A 44 -5.59 -24.31 0.84
C PRO A 44 -4.97 -25.63 0.36
N GLU A 45 -5.75 -26.50 -0.28
CA GLU A 45 -5.25 -27.74 -0.88
C GLU A 45 -4.18 -27.43 -1.93
N LEU A 46 -4.44 -26.50 -2.85
CA LEU A 46 -3.49 -26.09 -3.89
C LEU A 46 -2.21 -25.51 -3.30
N LEU A 47 -2.32 -24.54 -2.38
CA LEU A 47 -1.17 -23.90 -1.75
C LEU A 47 -0.31 -24.90 -0.96
N SER A 48 -0.90 -25.96 -0.40
CA SER A 48 -0.16 -27.00 0.32
C SER A 48 0.82 -27.80 -0.55
N ILE A 49 0.63 -27.81 -1.87
CA ILE A 49 1.43 -28.60 -2.83
C ILE A 49 2.14 -27.76 -3.89
N ALA A 50 1.81 -26.47 -4.02
CA ALA A 50 2.28 -25.61 -5.10
C ALA A 50 3.79 -25.33 -5.03
N TYR A 51 4.33 -25.26 -3.82
CA TYR A 51 5.71 -24.86 -3.57
C TYR A 51 6.62 -26.04 -3.21
N ASP A 52 7.90 -25.87 -3.53
CA ASP A 52 8.97 -26.80 -3.20
C ASP A 52 9.72 -26.33 -1.93
N SER A 53 10.75 -27.07 -1.53
CA SER A 53 11.53 -26.75 -0.33
C SER A 53 12.46 -25.54 -0.49
N ASN A 54 12.74 -25.08 -1.72
CA ASN A 54 13.59 -23.92 -1.98
C ASN A 54 12.76 -22.77 -2.56
N ASN A 55 12.27 -21.92 -1.66
CA ASN A 55 11.43 -20.78 -2.03
C ASN A 55 12.19 -19.47 -2.28
N ASP A 56 13.53 -19.46 -2.28
CA ASP A 56 14.29 -18.24 -2.57
C ASP A 56 14.20 -17.88 -4.07
N LEU A 57 13.95 -16.59 -4.36
CA LEU A 57 14.09 -16.00 -5.70
C LEU A 57 15.54 -15.58 -5.93
N SER A 58 16.00 -15.73 -7.18
CA SER A 58 17.31 -15.20 -7.59
C SER A 58 17.29 -13.67 -7.70
N GLU A 59 18.47 -13.06 -7.76
CA GLU A 59 18.62 -11.61 -7.94
C GLU A 59 18.08 -11.15 -9.29
N GLU A 60 18.24 -11.96 -10.33
CA GLU A 60 17.68 -11.72 -11.67
C GLU A 60 16.15 -11.71 -11.60
N ALA A 61 15.54 -12.72 -10.97
CA ALA A 61 14.10 -12.80 -10.83
C ALA A 61 13.52 -11.62 -10.01
N ALA A 62 14.21 -11.19 -8.96
CA ALA A 62 13.82 -10.00 -8.20
C ALA A 62 13.95 -8.70 -9.02
N THR A 63 14.95 -8.63 -9.90
CA THR A 63 15.17 -7.50 -10.81
C THR A 63 14.07 -7.44 -11.87
N ASP A 64 13.66 -8.59 -12.41
CA ASP A 64 12.55 -8.70 -13.37
C ASP A 64 11.23 -8.25 -12.73
N ILE A 65 10.94 -8.69 -11.49
CA ILE A 65 9.75 -8.26 -10.72
C ILE A 65 9.74 -6.73 -10.57
N LEU A 66 10.88 -6.11 -10.29
CA LEU A 66 10.98 -4.65 -10.19
C LEU A 66 10.77 -3.98 -11.55
N ALA A 67 11.40 -4.50 -12.61
CA ALA A 67 11.28 -3.96 -13.96
C ALA A 67 9.82 -3.96 -14.43
N ASP A 68 9.08 -5.06 -14.19
CA ASP A 68 7.66 -5.18 -14.51
C ASP A 68 6.83 -4.14 -13.76
N PHE A 69 7.08 -3.97 -12.45
CA PHE A 69 6.38 -3.00 -11.63
C PHE A 69 6.55 -1.56 -12.15
N ILE A 70 7.77 -1.21 -12.57
CA ILE A 70 8.08 0.12 -13.11
C ILE A 70 7.49 0.29 -14.52
N ALA A 71 7.54 -0.75 -15.36
CA ALA A 71 7.10 -0.67 -16.76
C ALA A 71 5.61 -0.34 -16.86
N GLU A 72 4.82 -0.86 -15.93
CA GLU A 72 3.39 -0.57 -15.86
C GLU A 72 3.07 0.80 -15.24
N ASN A 73 4.01 1.37 -14.47
CA ASN A 73 3.88 2.73 -13.94
C ASN A 73 4.18 3.82 -14.99
N ASN A 74 4.84 3.49 -16.11
CA ASN A 74 5.32 4.46 -17.10
C ASN A 74 4.81 4.16 -18.52
N VAL A 75 4.30 5.19 -19.21
CA VAL A 75 3.80 5.07 -20.60
C VAL A 75 4.93 5.06 -21.64
N SER A 76 6.17 5.37 -21.26
CA SER A 76 7.33 5.48 -22.15
C SER A 76 8.53 4.66 -21.64
N ARG A 77 8.96 3.67 -22.43
CA ARG A 77 10.15 2.83 -22.13
C ARG A 77 11.49 3.58 -22.20
N SER A 78 11.54 4.75 -22.84
CA SER A 78 12.78 5.50 -23.09
C SER A 78 13.27 6.39 -21.93
N SER A 79 12.54 6.45 -20.82
CA SER A 79 12.88 7.27 -19.64
C SER A 79 12.85 6.49 -18.33
N MET A 80 12.99 5.16 -18.39
CA MET A 80 12.90 4.30 -17.22
C MET A 80 14.13 4.50 -16.32
N PRO A 81 13.95 4.80 -15.02
CA PRO A 81 15.06 4.94 -14.10
C PRO A 81 15.81 3.61 -13.96
N THR A 82 17.14 3.64 -14.13
CA THR A 82 18.00 2.47 -13.92
C THR A 82 18.16 2.22 -12.42
N PHE A 83 17.67 1.08 -11.96
CA PHE A 83 17.83 0.62 -10.58
C PHE A 83 19.01 -0.35 -10.46
N CYS A 84 19.74 -0.25 -9.35
CA CYS A 84 20.83 -1.14 -9.01
C CYS A 84 20.61 -1.72 -7.62
N LEU A 85 20.90 -3.01 -7.46
CA LEU A 85 20.82 -3.70 -6.18
C LEU A 85 21.87 -3.10 -5.22
N LYS A 86 21.42 -2.56 -4.09
CA LYS A 86 22.30 -1.97 -3.06
C LYS A 86 22.43 -2.85 -1.83
N ASN A 87 21.39 -3.61 -1.50
CA ASN A 87 21.42 -4.46 -0.32
C ASN A 87 20.56 -5.72 -0.50
N LYS A 88 20.93 -6.77 0.23
CA LYS A 88 20.23 -8.05 0.32
C LYS A 88 20.26 -8.49 1.78
N TYR A 89 19.10 -8.71 2.37
CA TYR A 89 19.01 -9.15 3.75
C TYR A 89 17.85 -10.11 3.99
N THR A 90 17.95 -10.88 5.05
CA THR A 90 17.02 -11.97 5.33
C THR A 90 16.38 -11.80 6.70
N ILE A 91 15.06 -11.94 6.77
CA ILE A 91 14.26 -11.92 8.01
C ILE A 91 13.78 -13.34 8.30
N ASN A 92 13.96 -13.82 9.52
CA ASN A 92 13.43 -15.12 9.94
C ASN A 92 11.97 -14.98 10.39
N ALA A 93 11.08 -15.82 9.85
CA ALA A 93 9.71 -15.96 10.37
C ALA A 93 9.77 -16.59 11.77
N LYS A 94 9.19 -15.92 12.79
CA LYS A 94 9.06 -16.49 14.13
C LYS A 94 7.82 -17.40 14.17
N ASN A 95 8.03 -18.72 14.23
CA ASN A 95 6.94 -19.68 14.51
C ASN A 95 6.69 -19.78 16.02
N ASN A 96 5.44 -19.61 16.44
CA ASN A 96 5.01 -19.79 17.83
C ASN A 96 4.83 -21.27 18.25
N SER A 97 5.03 -22.23 17.34
CA SER A 97 4.78 -23.63 17.63
C SER A 97 5.94 -24.53 17.17
N THR A 98 6.56 -25.15 18.19
CA THR A 98 7.41 -26.35 18.15
C THR A 98 8.79 -26.30 17.46
N ARG A 99 9.72 -27.04 18.08
CA ARG A 99 11.17 -27.13 17.85
C ARG A 99 11.52 -27.78 16.48
N SER A 100 11.06 -27.20 15.38
CA SER A 100 11.52 -27.56 14.03
C SER A 100 12.82 -26.81 13.68
N VAL A 101 13.77 -27.54 13.08
CA VAL A 101 15.16 -27.12 12.84
C VAL A 101 15.32 -26.17 11.64
N ASN A 102 14.26 -25.96 10.83
CA ASN A 102 14.28 -24.99 9.73
C ASN A 102 13.49 -23.75 10.11
N LYS A 103 14.22 -22.67 10.44
CA LYS A 103 13.63 -21.34 10.52
C LYS A 103 13.34 -20.89 9.10
N ASP A 104 12.07 -20.75 8.75
CA ASP A 104 11.73 -20.14 7.47
C ASP A 104 12.28 -18.73 7.45
N HIS A 105 12.91 -18.39 6.34
CA HIS A 105 13.55 -17.11 6.13
C HIS A 105 12.97 -16.47 4.88
N VAL A 106 12.88 -15.15 4.88
CA VAL A 106 12.42 -14.37 3.74
C VAL A 106 13.51 -13.36 3.40
N THR A 107 14.06 -13.49 2.20
CA THR A 107 15.06 -12.56 1.68
C THR A 107 14.36 -11.35 1.07
N PHE A 108 14.94 -10.17 1.25
CA PHE A 108 14.51 -8.93 0.62
C PHE A 108 15.66 -8.31 -0.16
N TYR A 109 15.34 -7.80 -1.35
CA TYR A 109 16.26 -7.14 -2.26
C TYR A 109 15.94 -5.65 -2.31
N GLU A 110 16.93 -4.82 -1.97
CA GLU A 110 16.79 -3.37 -1.91
C GLU A 110 17.54 -2.73 -3.07
N TYR A 111 16.79 -2.01 -3.89
CA TYR A 111 17.27 -1.36 -5.11
C TYR A 111 17.22 0.16 -4.96
N GLU A 112 18.19 0.84 -5.54
CA GLU A 112 18.22 2.30 -5.62
C GLU A 112 18.59 2.74 -7.04
N THR A 113 18.10 3.91 -7.47
CA THR A 113 18.44 4.46 -8.79
C THR A 113 19.87 4.99 -8.82
N GLU A 114 20.58 4.71 -9.91
CA GLU A 114 21.92 5.26 -10.14
C GLU A 114 21.89 6.53 -10.98
N ASN A 115 22.72 7.50 -10.60
CA ASN A 115 23.05 8.69 -11.41
C ASN A 115 21.83 9.53 -11.84
N GLN A 116 20.77 9.55 -11.03
CA GLN A 116 19.60 10.41 -11.22
C GLN A 116 19.60 11.56 -10.20
N PRO A 117 19.12 12.76 -10.58
CA PRO A 117 19.00 13.89 -9.64
C PRO A 117 18.01 13.59 -8.50
N GLU A 118 16.99 12.77 -8.75
CA GLU A 118 16.06 12.26 -7.76
C GLU A 118 16.39 10.80 -7.45
N LYS A 119 16.71 10.50 -6.19
CA LYS A 119 16.97 9.13 -5.76
C LYS A 119 15.65 8.42 -5.51
N LYS A 120 15.44 7.28 -6.16
CA LYS A 120 14.29 6.38 -5.91
C LYS A 120 14.76 5.09 -5.28
N LYS A 121 13.88 4.46 -4.50
CA LYS A 121 14.18 3.22 -3.78
C LYS A 121 13.06 2.21 -3.98
N ALA A 122 13.41 0.94 -4.11
CA ALA A 122 12.43 -0.14 -4.17
C ALA A 122 12.86 -1.31 -3.29
N LEU A 123 11.87 -1.99 -2.72
CA LEU A 123 12.09 -3.18 -1.90
C LEU A 123 11.27 -4.34 -2.48
N VAL A 124 11.95 -5.42 -2.86
CA VAL A 124 11.35 -6.60 -3.49
C VAL A 124 11.43 -7.78 -2.54
N CYS A 125 10.33 -8.52 -2.40
CA CYS A 125 10.34 -9.79 -1.69
C CYS A 125 11.01 -10.87 -2.55
N GLY A 126 12.01 -11.52 -1.97
CA GLY A 126 12.81 -12.58 -2.58
C GLY A 126 12.27 -13.99 -2.34
N ASP A 127 10.95 -14.16 -2.12
CA ASP A 127 10.33 -15.47 -1.89
C ASP A 127 9.33 -15.81 -3.00
N LYS A 128 9.43 -17.01 -3.58
CA LYS A 128 8.57 -17.52 -4.66
C LYS A 128 7.10 -17.59 -4.26
N ARG A 129 6.81 -17.68 -2.97
CA ARG A 129 5.44 -17.66 -2.41
C ARG A 129 4.85 -16.25 -2.39
N PHE A 130 5.69 -15.21 -2.48
CA PHE A 130 5.28 -13.81 -2.54
C PHE A 130 6.19 -12.98 -3.47
N PRO A 131 6.19 -13.23 -4.80
CA PRO A 131 7.09 -12.57 -5.74
C PRO A 131 6.58 -11.16 -6.09
N ALA A 132 6.86 -10.17 -5.24
CA ALA A 132 6.33 -8.82 -5.43
C ALA A 132 7.26 -7.71 -4.91
N VAL A 133 7.17 -6.54 -5.54
CA VAL A 133 7.59 -5.28 -4.93
C VAL A 133 6.71 -5.05 -3.70
N ILE A 134 7.30 -4.74 -2.55
CA ILE A 134 6.57 -4.45 -1.30
C ILE A 134 6.56 -2.96 -0.96
N ALA A 135 7.50 -2.20 -1.52
CA ALA A 135 7.51 -0.74 -1.51
C ALA A 135 8.26 -0.19 -2.73
N TYR A 136 7.72 0.89 -3.29
CA TYR A 136 8.35 1.69 -4.34
C TYR A 136 8.27 3.17 -3.92
N ILE A 137 9.43 3.76 -3.64
CA ILE A 137 9.57 5.10 -3.10
C ILE A 137 9.99 6.04 -4.25
N ASP A 138 9.15 7.04 -4.51
CA ASP A 138 9.29 7.96 -5.64
C ASP A 138 10.44 8.95 -5.46
N SER A 139 10.76 9.32 -4.22
CA SER A 139 11.95 10.09 -3.89
C SER A 139 12.40 9.84 -2.46
N TYR A 140 13.70 9.88 -2.17
CA TYR A 140 14.20 9.89 -0.79
C TYR A 140 15.50 10.69 -0.63
N ASN A 141 15.59 11.38 0.51
CA ASN A 141 16.76 12.16 0.94
C ASN A 141 17.30 11.68 2.30
N ARG A 142 16.43 11.12 3.15
CA ARG A 142 16.80 10.49 4.43
C ARG A 142 16.78 8.97 4.28
N ASN A 143 17.62 8.30 5.06
CA ASN A 143 17.68 6.83 5.07
C ASN A 143 16.40 6.20 5.63
N SER A 144 15.75 6.87 6.59
CA SER A 144 14.48 6.43 7.17
C SER A 144 13.73 7.63 7.73
N ILE A 145 12.40 7.52 7.68
CA ILE A 145 11.47 8.45 8.32
C ILE A 145 10.40 7.59 8.99
N LEU A 146 10.01 7.97 10.20
CA LEU A 146 9.07 7.19 11.02
C LEU A 146 7.83 6.69 10.27
N PRO A 147 7.08 7.51 9.50
CA PRO A 147 5.88 7.02 8.85
C PRO A 147 6.14 6.07 7.68
N SER A 148 7.27 6.23 6.97
CA SER A 148 7.71 5.26 5.95
C SER A 148 8.10 3.94 6.61
N ASP A 149 8.79 3.98 7.76
CA ASP A 149 9.17 2.78 8.51
C ASP A 149 7.95 2.00 8.99
N ILE A 150 6.90 2.71 9.44
CA ILE A 150 5.59 2.13 9.77
C ILE A 150 5.05 1.34 8.56
N MET A 151 5.04 1.97 7.38
CA MET A 151 4.49 1.35 6.18
C MET A 151 5.34 0.18 5.67
N LEU A 152 6.67 0.28 5.74
CA LEU A 152 7.58 -0.81 5.38
C LEU A 152 7.44 -2.01 6.32
N ALA A 153 7.30 -1.77 7.62
CA ALA A 153 7.09 -2.83 8.60
C ALA A 153 5.76 -3.56 8.33
N ASN A 154 4.69 -2.81 8.05
CA ASN A 154 3.39 -3.38 7.69
C ASN A 154 3.46 -4.25 6.43
N ALA A 155 4.12 -3.76 5.38
CA ALA A 155 4.32 -4.49 4.14
C ALA A 155 5.11 -5.80 4.36
N LYS A 156 6.21 -5.74 5.13
CA LYS A 156 7.01 -6.93 5.48
C LYS A 156 6.20 -7.94 6.30
N GLN A 157 5.42 -7.48 7.26
CA GLN A 157 4.61 -8.36 8.10
C GLN A 157 3.54 -9.08 7.29
N TYR A 158 2.90 -8.39 6.34
CA TYR A 158 1.92 -9.01 5.45
C TYR A 158 2.54 -10.13 4.59
N VAL A 159 3.77 -9.93 4.11
CA VAL A 159 4.54 -10.99 3.44
C VAL A 159 4.77 -12.18 4.36
N LEU A 160 5.29 -11.92 5.57
CA LEU A 160 5.60 -12.98 6.55
C LEU A 160 4.34 -13.77 6.97
N SER A 161 3.21 -13.10 7.18
CA SER A 161 1.95 -13.76 7.54
C SER A 161 1.41 -14.60 6.40
N THR A 162 1.50 -14.13 5.16
CA THR A 162 1.09 -14.89 3.97
C THR A 162 1.92 -16.15 3.82
N ILE A 163 3.25 -16.02 3.97
CA ILE A 163 4.18 -17.16 3.90
C ILE A 163 3.93 -18.16 5.04
N SER A 164 3.70 -17.67 6.26
CA SER A 164 3.36 -18.52 7.40
C SER A 164 2.05 -19.29 7.19
N GLN A 165 1.05 -18.66 6.58
CA GLN A 165 -0.22 -19.30 6.24
C GLN A 165 -0.05 -20.40 5.18
N ILE A 166 0.76 -20.15 4.14
CA ILE A 166 1.10 -21.17 3.13
C ILE A 166 1.80 -22.36 3.79
N LYS A 167 2.78 -22.09 4.66
CA LYS A 167 3.48 -23.15 5.42
C LYS A 167 2.50 -23.96 6.28
N HIS A 168 1.55 -23.29 6.94
CA HIS A 168 0.52 -23.97 7.71
C HIS A 168 -0.30 -24.93 6.82
N TYR A 169 -0.64 -24.54 5.59
CA TYR A 169 -1.30 -25.43 4.64
C TYR A 169 -0.40 -26.58 4.19
N GLU A 170 0.89 -26.34 3.94
CA GLU A 170 1.86 -27.40 3.63
C GLU A 170 1.93 -28.45 4.75
N ASP A 171 2.07 -28.00 6.01
CA ASP A 171 2.18 -28.90 7.16
C ASP A 171 0.89 -29.69 7.42
N SER A 172 -0.28 -29.09 7.16
CA SER A 172 -1.58 -29.68 7.52
C SER A 172 -2.26 -30.48 6.39
N LEU A 173 -2.08 -30.07 5.13
CA LEU A 173 -2.87 -30.60 4.01
C LEU A 173 -2.04 -31.34 2.95
N ARG A 174 -0.71 -31.13 2.86
CA ARG A 174 0.08 -31.61 1.72
C ARG A 174 -0.06 -33.11 1.45
N VAL A 175 0.04 -33.95 2.48
CA VAL A 175 -0.09 -35.41 2.33
C VAL A 175 -1.48 -35.79 1.82
N GLN A 176 -2.53 -35.24 2.44
CA GLN A 176 -3.91 -35.52 2.07
C GLN A 176 -4.22 -35.05 0.64
N THR A 177 -3.72 -33.88 0.26
CA THR A 177 -3.86 -33.34 -1.10
C THR A 177 -3.16 -34.23 -2.13
N ILE A 178 -1.92 -34.66 -1.86
CA ILE A 178 -1.18 -35.56 -2.76
C ILE A 178 -1.89 -36.91 -2.90
N ASP A 179 -2.41 -37.46 -1.80
CA ASP A 179 -3.18 -38.71 -1.82
C ASP A 179 -4.45 -38.54 -2.65
N LYS A 180 -5.19 -37.44 -2.49
CA LYS A 180 -6.36 -37.10 -3.33
C LYS A 180 -5.99 -37.08 -4.82
N ILE A 181 -4.87 -36.45 -5.19
CA ILE A 181 -4.40 -36.43 -6.58
C ILE A 181 -4.08 -37.85 -7.08
N ARG A 182 -3.41 -38.67 -6.26
CA ARG A 182 -3.04 -40.04 -6.62
C ARG A 182 -4.25 -40.93 -6.91
N HIS A 183 -5.38 -40.70 -6.25
CA HIS A 183 -6.64 -41.40 -6.52
C HIS A 183 -7.28 -40.99 -7.85
N ILE A 184 -7.09 -39.74 -8.29
CA ILE A 184 -7.64 -39.21 -9.54
C ILE A 184 -6.75 -39.58 -10.74
N ARG A 185 -5.43 -39.40 -10.59
CA ARG A 185 -4.43 -39.69 -11.62
C ARG A 185 -3.26 -40.40 -10.96
N GLN A 186 -3.16 -41.71 -11.19
CA GLN A 186 -2.08 -42.53 -10.63
C GLN A 186 -0.72 -42.05 -11.14
N PHE A 187 0.28 -42.03 -10.26
CA PHE A 187 1.67 -41.74 -10.57
C PHE A 187 2.59 -42.52 -9.62
N THR A 188 3.82 -42.75 -10.05
CA THR A 188 4.85 -43.46 -9.29
C THR A 188 5.99 -42.52 -8.93
N GLY A 189 6.52 -42.66 -7.71
CA GLY A 189 7.61 -41.81 -7.21
C GLY A 189 7.13 -40.52 -6.54
N ASP A 190 8.05 -39.57 -6.37
CA ASP A 190 7.78 -38.31 -5.68
C ASP A 190 6.83 -37.41 -6.46
N PHE A 191 5.92 -36.76 -5.73
CA PHE A 191 5.00 -35.80 -6.32
C PHE A 191 5.77 -34.56 -6.83
N LYS A 192 5.56 -34.21 -8.10
CA LYS A 192 6.05 -32.97 -8.70
C LYS A 192 4.87 -32.16 -9.21
N PHE A 193 4.68 -30.97 -8.65
CA PHE A 193 3.53 -30.12 -8.99
C PHE A 193 3.40 -29.89 -10.51
N LYS A 194 4.51 -29.61 -11.20
CA LYS A 194 4.54 -29.35 -12.65
C LYS A 194 3.95 -30.48 -13.51
N ASP A 195 3.99 -31.73 -13.04
CA ASP A 195 3.45 -32.88 -13.80
C ASP A 195 1.91 -32.88 -13.83
N PHE A 196 1.28 -32.10 -12.95
CA PHE A 196 -0.18 -32.03 -12.75
C PHE A 196 -0.77 -30.62 -12.95
N GLU A 197 0.06 -29.57 -13.05
CA GLU A 197 -0.40 -28.18 -13.03
C GLU A 197 -1.43 -27.84 -14.11
N ASP A 198 -1.28 -28.42 -15.31
CA ASP A 198 -2.18 -28.24 -16.45
C ASP A 198 -3.56 -28.89 -16.26
N ASN A 199 -3.68 -29.80 -15.29
CA ASN A 199 -4.88 -30.57 -14.99
C ASN A 199 -5.63 -30.04 -13.76
N ILE A 200 -5.02 -29.17 -12.96
CA ILE A 200 -5.61 -28.66 -11.73
C ILE A 200 -6.55 -27.47 -12.00
N PHE A 201 -7.71 -27.46 -11.34
CA PHE A 201 -8.59 -26.30 -11.21
C PHE A 201 -9.03 -26.11 -9.75
N VAL A 202 -9.29 -24.85 -9.35
CA VAL A 202 -9.80 -24.54 -8.00
C VAL A 202 -11.29 -24.29 -8.07
N TYR A 203 -12.06 -24.92 -7.16
CA TYR A 203 -13.53 -24.84 -7.16
C TYR A 203 -14.11 -23.90 -6.10
N GLU A 204 -13.27 -23.14 -5.39
CA GLU A 204 -13.72 -22.09 -4.47
C GLU A 204 -13.58 -20.69 -5.13
N ASN A 205 -14.75 -20.03 -5.26
CA ASN A 205 -15.11 -18.71 -5.80
C ASN A 205 -14.73 -18.32 -7.25
N PRO A 206 -15.74 -18.09 -8.13
CA PRO A 206 -15.53 -17.70 -9.51
C PRO A 206 -15.20 -16.20 -9.60
N THR A 207 -13.97 -15.86 -9.96
CA THR A 207 -13.69 -14.55 -10.56
C THR A 207 -13.21 -14.76 -12.01
N ARG A 208 -14.03 -14.31 -12.96
CA ARG A 208 -13.89 -14.56 -14.41
C ARG A 208 -12.54 -14.08 -14.94
N GLY A 209 -11.75 -15.02 -15.48
CA GLY A 209 -10.42 -14.85 -16.09
C GLY A 209 -10.35 -13.84 -17.26
N TRP A 210 -9.38 -12.92 -17.23
CA TRP A 210 -8.87 -12.22 -18.42
C TRP A 210 -7.51 -12.82 -18.78
N ALA A 211 -7.15 -12.88 -20.07
CA ALA A 211 -5.84 -13.37 -20.51
C ALA A 211 -4.71 -12.42 -20.04
N VAL A 212 -3.60 -12.99 -19.54
CA VAL A 212 -2.44 -12.24 -19.03
C VAL A 212 -1.14 -12.69 -19.71
N THR A 213 -0.25 -11.74 -19.96
CA THR A 213 1.14 -11.86 -20.43
C THR A 213 2.09 -11.85 -19.22
N PRO A 214 3.27 -12.52 -19.22
CA PRO A 214 4.13 -12.61 -18.03
C PRO A 214 4.55 -11.22 -17.53
N GLY A 215 4.21 -10.88 -16.27
CA GLY A 215 4.37 -9.55 -15.66
C GLY A 215 3.22 -9.21 -14.70
N GLY A 216 3.52 -8.62 -13.54
CA GLY A 216 2.54 -8.40 -12.47
C GLY A 216 1.54 -7.28 -12.80
N THR A 217 0.53 -7.60 -13.60
CA THR A 217 -0.35 -6.65 -14.30
C THR A 217 -1.12 -5.69 -13.38
N GLU A 218 -0.96 -4.38 -13.60
CA GLU A 218 -1.79 -3.32 -13.06
C GLU A 218 -3.24 -3.46 -13.55
N MET A 219 -4.15 -3.71 -12.61
CA MET A 219 -5.57 -3.94 -12.87
C MET A 219 -6.41 -2.69 -12.70
N ALA A 220 -5.99 -1.81 -11.79
CA ALA A 220 -6.64 -0.54 -11.50
C ALA A 220 -5.65 0.38 -10.79
N LYS A 221 -5.73 1.68 -11.09
CA LYS A 221 -4.92 2.70 -10.44
C LYS A 221 -5.69 4.01 -10.31
N ILE A 222 -5.55 4.63 -9.14
CA ILE A 222 -5.96 6.00 -8.85
C ILE A 222 -4.77 6.73 -8.23
N GLY A 223 -4.53 7.95 -8.68
CA GLY A 223 -3.51 8.82 -8.11
C GLY A 223 -2.07 8.52 -8.58
N PRO A 224 -1.07 9.18 -7.95
CA PRO A 224 -1.20 10.06 -6.78
C PRO A 224 -2.07 11.29 -7.07
N LEU A 225 -2.99 11.63 -6.17
CA LEU A 225 -3.96 12.72 -6.35
C LEU A 225 -3.36 14.07 -5.92
N THR A 226 -2.44 14.08 -4.94
CA THR A 226 -1.74 15.30 -4.54
C THR A 226 -0.53 15.53 -5.44
N THR A 227 -0.27 16.79 -5.77
CA THR A 227 0.96 17.20 -6.45
C THR A 227 1.92 17.92 -5.50
N THR A 228 1.50 18.16 -4.25
CA THR A 228 2.29 18.85 -3.24
C THR A 228 3.31 17.91 -2.62
N GLN A 229 4.53 18.40 -2.44
CA GLN A 229 5.63 17.77 -1.71
C GLN A 229 6.06 18.74 -0.61
N TRP A 230 5.12 19.10 0.27
CA TRP A 230 5.36 20.09 1.30
C TRP A 230 6.07 19.48 2.51
N ASP A 231 6.80 20.31 3.26
CA ASP A 231 7.59 19.90 4.43
C ASP A 231 7.10 20.63 5.70
N GLN A 232 7.77 20.40 6.81
CA GLN A 232 7.53 21.02 8.12
C GLN A 232 8.59 22.07 8.48
N VAL A 233 9.64 22.19 7.68
CA VAL A 233 10.79 23.10 7.86
C VAL A 233 10.61 24.41 7.09
N SER A 234 11.63 25.26 7.05
CA SER A 234 11.60 26.50 6.27
C SER A 234 11.42 26.20 4.76
N PRO A 235 10.56 26.95 4.05
CA PRO A 235 9.81 28.13 4.50
C PRO A 235 8.38 27.83 4.99
N TYR A 236 7.95 26.57 5.03
CA TYR A 236 6.59 26.19 5.44
C TYR A 236 6.26 26.63 6.88
N ASN A 237 7.27 26.63 7.77
CA ASN A 237 7.15 27.08 9.16
C ASN A 237 7.45 28.57 9.38
N LEU A 238 7.50 29.41 8.33
CA LEU A 238 7.90 30.82 8.43
C LEU A 238 7.14 31.63 9.50
N TYR A 239 5.87 31.28 9.75
CA TYR A 239 5.01 31.94 10.75
C TYR A 239 4.74 31.09 11.99
N ALA A 240 5.51 30.02 12.19
CA ALA A 240 5.57 29.33 13.47
C ALA A 240 6.37 30.16 14.49
N ASP A 241 6.15 29.88 15.78
CA ASP A 241 6.85 30.55 16.85
C ASP A 241 8.37 30.36 16.72
N PRO A 242 9.18 31.38 17.01
CA PRO A 242 10.63 31.22 17.05
C PRO A 242 11.02 30.30 18.20
N THR A 243 12.12 29.57 18.04
CA THR A 243 12.78 28.90 19.16
C THR A 243 13.51 29.96 20.00
N THR A 244 13.62 29.76 21.31
CA THR A 244 14.48 30.54 22.20
C THR A 244 15.95 30.14 22.10
N GLY A 245 16.28 29.08 21.35
CA GLY A 245 17.67 28.67 21.09
C GLY A 245 18.37 28.05 22.31
N THR A 246 17.60 27.62 23.30
CA THR A 246 18.12 26.92 24.49
C THR A 246 18.15 25.41 24.25
N ASN A 247 19.10 24.71 24.86
CA ASN A 247 19.26 23.26 24.71
C ASN A 247 18.00 22.46 25.13
N ASP A 248 17.12 23.07 25.92
CA ASP A 248 15.89 22.47 26.44
C ASP A 248 14.73 22.47 25.42
N GLU A 249 14.90 23.13 24.26
CA GLU A 249 13.87 23.25 23.22
C GLU A 249 13.97 22.22 22.10
N GLY A 250 14.80 21.19 22.28
CA GLY A 250 15.02 20.16 21.27
C GLY A 250 16.06 20.57 20.24
N ALA A 251 16.74 19.56 19.69
CA ALA A 251 17.78 19.75 18.69
C ALA A 251 17.15 19.92 17.29
N PHE A 252 16.68 21.14 16.98
CA PHE A 252 16.29 21.51 15.62
C PHE A 252 17.52 21.94 14.83
N ASP A 253 17.72 21.36 13.64
CA ASP A 253 18.84 21.72 12.78
C ASP A 253 18.62 23.05 12.02
N PHE A 254 19.61 23.46 11.24
CA PHE A 254 19.59 24.73 10.50
C PHE A 254 18.40 24.88 9.53
N ARG A 255 17.77 23.78 9.08
CA ARG A 255 16.63 23.81 8.13
C ARG A 255 15.38 24.44 8.72
N TYR A 256 15.28 24.48 10.04
CA TYR A 256 14.13 25.04 10.75
C TYR A 256 14.17 26.57 10.86
N ASP A 257 15.28 27.21 10.50
CA ASP A 257 15.44 28.67 10.50
C ASP A 257 15.06 29.33 11.85
N ASN A 258 15.54 28.73 12.95
CA ASN A 258 15.26 29.16 14.34
C ASN A 258 13.77 29.24 14.69
N ARG A 259 12.95 28.37 14.09
CA ARG A 259 11.51 28.26 14.35
C ARG A 259 11.11 26.83 14.66
N TYR A 260 10.02 26.67 15.40
CA TYR A 260 9.48 25.33 15.60
C TYR A 260 9.00 24.72 14.27
N PRO A 261 9.07 23.38 14.10
CA PRO A 261 8.46 22.70 12.97
C PRO A 261 6.97 23.00 12.89
N ALA A 262 6.42 23.11 11.68
CA ALA A 262 5.00 23.32 11.49
C ALA A 262 4.11 22.23 12.14
N GLY A 263 4.58 20.97 12.11
CA GLY A 263 3.89 19.81 12.66
C GLY A 263 3.15 18.99 11.60
N CYS A 264 3.23 17.67 11.71
CA CYS A 264 2.73 16.72 10.71
C CYS A 264 1.24 16.84 10.41
N VAL A 265 0.42 17.06 11.44
CA VAL A 265 -1.03 17.29 11.29
C VAL A 265 -1.29 18.56 10.49
N VAL A 266 -0.57 19.65 10.77
CA VAL A 266 -0.72 20.92 10.05
C VAL A 266 -0.32 20.73 8.60
N THR A 267 0.81 20.07 8.32
CA THR A 267 1.26 19.78 6.95
C THR A 267 0.27 18.94 6.16
N ALA A 268 -0.24 17.85 6.74
CA ALA A 268 -1.23 17.01 6.08
C ALA A 268 -2.53 17.78 5.78
N MET A 269 -3.01 18.60 6.71
CA MET A 269 -4.19 19.46 6.50
C MET A 269 -3.94 20.56 5.47
N ALA A 270 -2.73 21.12 5.42
CA ALA A 270 -2.34 22.12 4.43
C ALA A 270 -2.33 21.51 3.01
N GLN A 271 -1.80 20.30 2.84
CA GLN A 271 -1.83 19.59 1.57
C GLN A 271 -3.27 19.20 1.15
N ILE A 272 -4.13 18.84 2.10
CA ILE A 272 -5.59 18.69 1.85
C ILE A 272 -6.20 20.01 1.36
N ALA A 273 -5.85 21.13 2.00
CA ALA A 273 -6.34 22.44 1.59
C ALA A 273 -5.86 22.80 0.18
N ALA A 274 -4.61 22.52 -0.17
CA ALA A 274 -4.06 22.72 -1.51
C ALA A 274 -4.83 21.92 -2.58
N TYR A 275 -5.16 20.66 -2.26
CA TYR A 275 -5.94 19.81 -3.16
C TYR A 275 -7.37 20.33 -3.37
N LEU A 276 -8.06 20.73 -2.30
CA LEU A 276 -9.48 21.12 -2.36
C LEU A 276 -9.72 22.62 -2.63
N LYS A 277 -8.71 23.45 -2.42
CA LYS A 277 -8.75 24.92 -2.57
C LYS A 277 -9.98 25.53 -1.88
N PRO A 278 -10.16 25.32 -0.56
CA PRO A 278 -11.27 25.94 0.18
C PRO A 278 -11.11 27.46 0.24
N SER A 279 -12.18 28.18 0.53
CA SER A 279 -12.04 29.63 0.81
C SER A 279 -11.33 29.80 2.15
N MET A 280 -10.13 30.39 2.12
CA MET A 280 -9.32 30.64 3.30
C MET A 280 -8.99 32.14 3.38
N PRO A 281 -9.15 32.79 4.55
CA PRO A 281 -8.88 34.22 4.69
C PRO A 281 -7.45 34.58 4.29
N GLY A 282 -7.30 35.48 3.30
CA GLY A 282 -5.99 35.99 2.87
C GLY A 282 -5.13 34.99 2.09
N ILE A 283 -5.68 33.85 1.66
CA ILE A 283 -4.96 32.88 0.82
C ILE A 283 -5.37 33.02 -0.64
N ASP A 284 -4.37 33.26 -1.49
CA ASP A 284 -4.49 33.14 -2.94
C ASP A 284 -3.96 31.77 -3.39
N TRP A 285 -4.86 30.89 -3.83
CA TRP A 285 -4.49 29.56 -4.31
C TRP A 285 -3.74 29.57 -5.64
N SER A 286 -3.77 30.66 -6.41
CA SER A 286 -2.93 30.78 -7.62
C SER A 286 -1.44 30.87 -7.28
N LEU A 287 -1.12 31.38 -6.08
CA LEU A 287 0.24 31.42 -5.54
C LEU A 287 0.55 30.20 -4.66
N ALA A 288 -0.40 29.81 -3.79
CA ALA A 288 -0.15 28.78 -2.78
C ALA A 288 -0.23 27.34 -3.33
N ASN A 289 -0.94 27.06 -4.44
CA ASN A 289 -1.07 25.70 -4.96
C ASN A 289 0.08 25.30 -5.89
N ILE A 290 1.25 25.10 -5.30
CA ILE A 290 2.50 24.70 -5.97
C ILE A 290 3.03 23.37 -5.40
N GLN A 291 3.84 22.66 -6.19
CA GLN A 291 4.42 21.38 -5.78
C GLN A 291 5.30 21.52 -4.54
N SER A 292 6.30 22.40 -4.58
CA SER A 292 7.22 22.62 -3.47
C SER A 292 7.81 24.02 -3.52
N VAL A 293 8.30 24.48 -2.37
CA VAL A 293 9.00 25.76 -2.22
C VAL A 293 10.49 25.50 -1.99
N PRO A 294 11.40 26.27 -2.62
CA PRO A 294 12.82 26.18 -2.31
C PRO A 294 13.11 26.41 -0.82
N MET A 295 13.99 25.58 -0.26
CA MET A 295 14.43 25.70 1.13
C MET A 295 15.04 27.09 1.37
N PHE A 296 14.68 27.74 2.48
CA PHE A 296 15.11 29.10 2.88
C PHE A 296 14.60 30.26 2.02
N ASP A 297 13.76 30.05 1.00
CA ASP A 297 13.06 31.17 0.37
C ASP A 297 11.95 31.67 1.30
N ASN A 298 12.31 32.54 2.23
CA ASN A 298 11.37 33.16 3.18
C ASN A 298 10.79 34.49 2.65
N SER A 299 11.10 34.85 1.41
CA SER A 299 10.90 36.22 0.90
C SER A 299 9.89 36.30 -0.23
N SER A 300 9.80 35.28 -1.09
CA SER A 300 8.89 35.29 -2.23
C SER A 300 7.42 35.31 -1.79
N GLU A 301 6.58 35.86 -2.67
CA GLU A 301 5.12 35.90 -2.45
C GLU A 301 4.54 34.48 -2.34
N THR A 302 5.04 33.57 -3.18
CA THR A 302 4.70 32.14 -3.17
C THR A 302 5.01 31.50 -1.82
N SER A 303 6.22 31.67 -1.28
CA SER A 303 6.59 31.12 0.02
C SER A 303 5.73 31.65 1.15
N LYS A 304 5.48 32.97 1.16
CA LYS A 304 4.61 33.61 2.16
C LYS A 304 3.16 33.13 2.03
N ALA A 305 2.66 32.90 0.83
CA ALA A 305 1.33 32.37 0.59
C ALA A 305 1.20 30.93 1.13
N VAL A 306 2.16 30.05 0.83
CA VAL A 306 2.20 28.68 1.36
C VAL A 306 2.32 28.69 2.88
N ALA A 307 3.26 29.44 3.45
CA ALA A 307 3.42 29.55 4.90
C ALA A 307 2.17 30.13 5.60
N SER A 308 1.41 30.99 4.93
CA SER A 308 0.15 31.52 5.46
C SER A 308 -0.92 30.42 5.57
N VAL A 309 -0.98 29.48 4.62
CA VAL A 309 -1.87 28.30 4.72
C VAL A 309 -1.55 27.51 6.00
N PHE A 310 -0.26 27.23 6.22
CA PHE A 310 0.22 26.53 7.41
C PHE A 310 -0.12 27.30 8.70
N SER A 311 0.14 28.61 8.73
CA SER A 311 -0.13 29.45 9.90
C SER A 311 -1.60 29.48 10.28
N LEU A 312 -2.49 29.62 9.30
CA LEU A 312 -3.94 29.65 9.52
C LEU A 312 -4.43 28.32 10.10
N ILE A 313 -3.97 27.20 9.53
CA ILE A 313 -4.31 25.86 10.03
C ILE A 313 -3.75 25.64 11.43
N ALA A 314 -2.49 26.00 11.68
CA ALA A 314 -1.88 25.84 13.01
C ALA A 314 -2.63 26.63 14.09
N LYS A 315 -2.88 27.93 13.85
CA LYS A 315 -3.62 28.80 14.77
C LYS A 315 -5.06 28.32 14.98
N GLY A 316 -5.75 28.02 13.89
CA GLY A 316 -7.14 27.55 13.91
C GLY A 316 -7.31 26.20 14.61
N SER A 317 -6.31 25.34 14.52
CA SER A 317 -6.30 24.00 15.15
C SER A 317 -5.76 24.02 16.58
N GLY A 318 -5.31 25.17 17.09
CA GLY A 318 -4.72 25.29 18.43
C GLY A 318 -3.40 24.56 18.60
N THR A 319 -2.56 24.53 17.55
CA THR A 319 -1.23 23.92 17.59
C THR A 319 -0.39 24.53 18.71
N LYS A 320 0.27 23.66 19.48
CA LYS A 320 1.20 24.05 20.54
C LYS A 320 2.61 23.69 20.13
N TYR A 321 3.50 24.67 20.19
CA TYR A 321 4.92 24.48 19.93
C TYR A 321 5.69 24.26 21.23
N GLY A 322 6.77 23.47 21.14
CA GLY A 322 7.62 23.19 22.28
C GLY A 322 8.77 22.25 21.90
N PRO A 323 9.49 21.69 22.89
CA PRO A 323 10.75 21.00 22.66
C PRO A 323 10.71 19.77 21.75
N LYS A 324 9.52 19.24 21.50
CA LYS A 324 9.27 18.07 20.65
C LYS A 324 8.64 18.45 19.29
N GLY A 325 8.58 19.75 18.99
CA GLY A 325 7.97 20.31 17.79
C GLY A 325 6.51 20.75 17.97
N GLY A 326 5.85 21.04 16.84
CA GLY A 326 4.44 21.40 16.79
C GLY A 326 3.52 20.22 17.04
N SER A 327 2.72 20.28 18.12
CA SER A 327 1.74 19.27 18.51
C SER A 327 0.33 19.78 18.25
N THR A 328 -0.44 19.02 17.48
CA THR A 328 -1.82 19.37 17.12
C THR A 328 -2.72 18.16 17.31
N ASN A 329 -3.87 18.36 17.95
CA ASN A 329 -4.88 17.32 18.08
C ASN A 329 -5.65 17.16 16.75
N THR A 330 -5.75 15.94 16.24
CA THR A 330 -6.45 15.65 14.98
C THR A 330 -7.90 16.11 14.98
N GLN A 331 -8.64 15.96 16.09
CA GLN A 331 -10.03 16.41 16.15
C GLN A 331 -10.14 17.93 16.11
N MET A 332 -9.23 18.65 16.77
CA MET A 332 -9.19 20.12 16.69
C MET A 332 -8.89 20.59 15.28
N ALA A 333 -7.94 19.94 14.59
CA ALA A 333 -7.64 20.23 13.19
C ALA A 333 -8.83 19.94 12.27
N ARG A 334 -9.50 18.80 12.43
CA ARG A 334 -10.76 18.48 11.72
C ARG A 334 -11.83 19.54 11.94
N ASN A 335 -12.02 19.97 13.17
CA ASN A 335 -13.00 20.99 13.52
C ASN A 335 -12.68 22.32 12.84
N TYR A 336 -11.41 22.73 12.80
CA TYR A 336 -10.99 23.93 12.09
C TYR A 336 -11.19 23.81 10.57
N MET A 337 -10.75 22.71 9.96
CA MET A 337 -10.94 22.46 8.53
C MET A 337 -12.43 22.48 8.14
N LYS A 338 -13.31 22.00 9.02
CA LYS A 338 -14.77 22.09 8.84
C LYS A 338 -15.25 23.53 8.74
N THR A 339 -14.66 24.47 9.49
CA THR A 339 -15.00 25.91 9.36
C THR A 339 -14.61 26.50 8.01
N LEU A 340 -13.64 25.88 7.31
CA LEU A 340 -13.23 26.21 5.94
C LEU A 340 -14.07 25.48 4.87
N GLY A 341 -15.11 24.75 5.28
CA GLY A 341 -15.93 23.93 4.38
C GLY A 341 -15.24 22.63 3.93
N VAL A 342 -14.20 22.17 4.64
CA VAL A 342 -13.53 20.89 4.36
C VAL A 342 -13.96 19.85 5.39
N TYR A 343 -14.53 18.75 4.91
CA TYR A 343 -15.08 17.68 5.72
C TYR A 343 -14.30 16.39 5.48
N MET A 344 -14.16 15.58 6.53
CA MET A 344 -13.70 14.21 6.45
C MET A 344 -14.48 13.36 7.44
N ASP A 345 -14.69 12.10 7.11
CA ASP A 345 -15.47 11.19 7.94
C ASP A 345 -14.71 10.83 9.22
N ASP A 346 -15.38 10.18 10.16
CA ASP A 346 -14.77 9.78 11.43
C ASP A 346 -13.76 8.64 11.26
N ALA A 347 -12.90 8.49 12.27
CA ALA A 347 -11.83 7.50 12.27
C ALA A 347 -12.36 6.08 11.99
N LYS A 348 -11.71 5.40 11.05
CA LYS A 348 -11.86 3.99 10.71
C LYS A 348 -10.51 3.29 10.86
N ASP A 349 -10.54 1.97 10.88
CA ASP A 349 -9.31 1.20 10.76
C ASP A 349 -8.68 1.47 9.39
N CYS A 350 -7.35 1.58 9.37
CA CYS A 350 -6.60 2.05 8.21
C CYS A 350 -6.48 0.99 7.11
N THR A 351 -7.60 0.49 6.62
CA THR A 351 -7.63 -0.63 5.69
C THR A 351 -8.03 -0.21 4.29
N PHE A 352 -7.62 -0.99 3.28
CA PHE A 352 -7.96 -0.65 1.90
C PHE A 352 -9.46 -0.52 1.67
N GLN A 353 -10.29 -1.39 2.25
CA GLN A 353 -11.75 -1.39 2.09
C GLN A 353 -12.36 -0.11 2.64
N ASN A 354 -11.86 0.35 3.79
CA ASN A 354 -12.32 1.61 4.40
C ASN A 354 -11.87 2.84 3.61
N MET A 355 -10.83 2.73 2.78
CA MET A 355 -10.26 3.84 2.01
C MET A 355 -10.69 3.85 0.54
N LYS A 356 -10.98 2.68 -0.05
CA LYS A 356 -11.17 2.50 -1.49
C LYS A 356 -12.26 3.41 -2.05
N ALA A 357 -13.45 3.41 -1.44
CA ALA A 357 -14.56 4.22 -1.92
C ALA A 357 -14.25 5.74 -1.90
N SER A 358 -13.40 6.19 -0.97
CA SER A 358 -12.93 7.56 -0.94
C SER A 358 -12.04 7.86 -2.14
N LEU A 359 -11.05 7.00 -2.38
CA LEU A 359 -10.09 7.17 -3.48
C LEU A 359 -10.77 7.01 -4.85
N ASP A 360 -11.70 6.07 -5.01
CA ASP A 360 -12.53 5.92 -6.22
C ASP A 360 -13.28 7.22 -6.56
N ALA A 361 -13.69 7.97 -5.53
CA ALA A 361 -14.35 9.27 -5.67
C ALA A 361 -13.39 10.45 -5.83
N LEU A 362 -12.09 10.18 -6.03
CA LEU A 362 -10.99 11.16 -6.08
C LEU A 362 -10.94 12.00 -4.79
N ARG A 363 -11.16 11.37 -3.64
CA ARG A 363 -11.11 12.02 -2.32
C ARG A 363 -9.98 11.44 -1.49
N LEU A 364 -9.12 12.33 -1.00
CA LEU A 364 -7.99 12.00 -0.15
C LEU A 364 -8.44 11.26 1.12
N VAL A 365 -7.52 10.54 1.73
CA VAL A 365 -7.69 9.93 3.05
C VAL A 365 -6.60 10.46 3.97
N TYR A 366 -7.01 11.04 5.10
CA TYR A 366 -6.08 11.50 6.13
C TYR A 366 -5.76 10.35 7.10
N ILE A 367 -4.48 10.12 7.36
CA ILE A 367 -4.00 9.00 8.17
C ILE A 367 -3.31 9.53 9.42
N THR A 368 -3.50 8.83 10.54
CA THR A 368 -2.66 8.96 11.73
C THR A 368 -2.08 7.60 12.09
N GLY A 369 -0.85 7.57 12.60
CA GLY A 369 -0.24 6.36 13.13
C GLY A 369 0.74 6.69 14.26
N THR A 370 0.98 5.71 15.11
CA THR A 370 1.91 5.82 16.23
C THR A 370 2.92 4.69 16.18
N GLY A 371 4.21 5.02 16.22
CA GLY A 371 5.24 4.02 16.48
C GLY A 371 5.17 3.55 17.93
N ARG A 372 5.39 2.26 18.17
CA ARG A 372 5.59 1.75 19.53
C ARG A 372 6.96 1.11 19.65
N HIS A 373 7.67 1.50 20.71
CA HIS A 373 8.87 0.81 21.13
C HIS A 373 8.49 -0.20 22.21
N VAL A 374 8.74 -1.50 21.98
CA VAL A 374 8.40 -2.57 22.92
C VAL A 374 9.67 -3.07 23.62
N TYR A 375 9.76 -2.81 24.92
CA TYR A 375 10.77 -3.38 25.81
C TYR A 375 10.11 -4.27 26.85
N THR A 376 10.83 -5.28 27.34
CA THR A 376 10.41 -6.31 28.30
C THR A 376 9.20 -5.94 29.19
N ARG A 377 7.99 -6.36 28.73
CA ARG A 377 6.69 -6.22 29.39
C ARG A 377 6.13 -4.78 29.56
N GLY A 378 6.76 -3.77 28.96
CA GLY A 378 6.32 -2.37 28.95
C GLY A 378 6.14 -1.80 27.54
N PHE A 379 5.33 -0.75 27.42
CA PHE A 379 5.06 -0.04 26.17
C PHE A 379 5.48 1.42 26.32
N ASN A 380 6.23 1.95 25.35
CA ASN A 380 6.38 3.39 25.15
C ASN A 380 5.92 3.77 23.73
N ALA A 381 5.00 4.74 23.64
CA ALA A 381 4.68 5.37 22.37
C ALA A 381 5.90 6.17 21.88
N SER A 382 6.41 5.83 20.70
CA SER A 382 7.51 6.53 20.04
C SER A 382 6.99 7.20 18.76
N GLY A 383 6.68 8.48 18.86
CA GLY A 383 6.30 9.32 17.70
C GLY A 383 4.89 9.04 17.17
N ARG A 384 4.04 10.08 17.19
CA ARG A 384 2.76 10.09 16.45
C ARG A 384 3.00 10.85 15.15
N HIS A 385 2.55 10.31 14.03
CA HIS A 385 2.63 10.97 12.74
C HIS A 385 1.27 11.04 12.05
N ALA A 386 1.13 12.02 11.16
CA ALA A 386 -0.03 12.21 10.31
C ALA A 386 0.41 12.42 8.87
N TRP A 387 -0.27 11.77 7.93
CA TRP A 387 0.07 11.79 6.51
C TRP A 387 -1.19 11.58 5.65
N LEU A 388 -1.01 11.62 4.33
CA LEU A 388 -2.10 11.41 3.37
C LEU A 388 -1.92 10.10 2.62
N ILE A 389 -3.03 9.43 2.38
CA ILE A 389 -3.15 8.47 1.28
C ILE A 389 -3.95 9.14 0.18
N ASP A 390 -3.33 9.23 -0.98
CA ASP A 390 -3.82 9.97 -2.13
C ASP A 390 -3.80 9.12 -3.40
N GLY A 391 -3.68 7.81 -3.28
CA GLY A 391 -3.76 6.90 -4.42
C GLY A 391 -3.80 5.44 -4.01
N TYR A 392 -4.26 4.59 -4.92
CA TYR A 392 -4.09 3.14 -4.81
C TYR A 392 -3.76 2.54 -6.17
N GLN A 393 -3.11 1.38 -6.15
CA GLN A 393 -3.00 0.51 -7.32
C GLN A 393 -3.28 -0.93 -6.91
N ILE A 394 -4.01 -1.66 -7.75
CA ILE A 394 -4.28 -3.09 -7.60
C ILE A 394 -3.47 -3.79 -8.67
N ARG A 395 -2.58 -4.68 -8.25
CA ARG A 395 -1.73 -5.47 -9.15
C ARG A 395 -2.02 -6.94 -8.98
N GLN A 396 -2.15 -7.66 -10.08
CA GLN A 396 -2.24 -9.10 -10.03
C GLN A 396 -0.83 -9.68 -9.77
N ARG A 397 -0.70 -10.58 -8.78
CA ARG A 397 0.58 -11.26 -8.53
C ARG A 397 0.96 -12.12 -9.74
N ASN A 398 2.25 -12.06 -10.09
CA ASN A 398 2.88 -13.07 -10.93
C ASN A 398 2.95 -14.39 -10.16
N SER A 399 2.00 -15.29 -10.41
CA SER A 399 2.10 -16.66 -9.94
C SER A 399 2.48 -17.54 -11.13
N SER A 400 3.53 -18.35 -10.96
CA SER A 400 3.87 -19.43 -11.89
C SER A 400 2.74 -20.44 -12.05
N TYR A 401 1.79 -20.41 -11.12
CA TYR A 401 0.66 -21.34 -11.02
C TYR A 401 -0.58 -20.62 -11.53
N ARG A 402 -1.31 -21.27 -12.46
CA ARG A 402 -2.39 -20.74 -13.32
C ARG A 402 -3.28 -19.68 -12.66
N MET A 403 -3.91 -18.85 -13.51
CA MET A 403 -4.90 -17.76 -13.29
C MET A 403 -5.92 -17.88 -12.14
N ILE A 404 -5.98 -19.01 -11.45
CA ILE A 404 -7.05 -19.50 -10.60
C ILE A 404 -6.92 -18.99 -9.14
N LEU A 405 -5.73 -18.60 -8.67
CA LEU A 405 -5.58 -18.05 -7.31
C LEU A 405 -5.74 -16.53 -7.21
N ARG A 406 -5.87 -15.80 -8.33
CA ARG A 406 -6.06 -14.33 -8.42
C ARG A 406 -5.69 -13.55 -7.16
N GLN A 407 -4.43 -13.67 -6.75
CA GLN A 407 -3.96 -12.96 -5.58
C GLN A 407 -3.62 -11.56 -6.05
N TYR A 408 -4.38 -10.58 -5.57
CA TYR A 408 -4.14 -9.18 -5.86
C TYR A 408 -3.32 -8.57 -4.73
N ASN A 409 -2.28 -7.84 -5.11
CA ASN A 409 -1.60 -6.92 -4.23
C ASN A 409 -2.24 -5.56 -4.36
N VAL A 410 -2.56 -4.97 -3.22
CA VAL A 410 -3.03 -3.59 -3.15
C VAL A 410 -1.86 -2.76 -2.66
N TYR A 411 -1.63 -1.62 -3.30
CA TYR A 411 -0.69 -0.62 -2.81
C TYR A 411 -1.44 0.67 -2.58
N CYS A 412 -1.11 1.41 -1.53
CA CYS A 412 -1.56 2.79 -1.37
C CYS A 412 -0.37 3.73 -1.53
N HIS A 413 -0.58 4.83 -2.24
CA HIS A 413 0.40 5.91 -2.31
C HIS A 413 0.32 6.74 -1.02
N CYS A 414 1.46 6.99 -0.40
CA CYS A 414 1.58 7.76 0.84
C CYS A 414 2.34 9.05 0.56
N ASN A 415 1.75 10.18 0.94
CA ASN A 415 2.42 11.48 1.03
C ASN A 415 2.63 11.81 2.52
N PHE A 416 3.87 11.75 2.98
CA PHE A 416 4.23 11.85 4.38
C PHE A 416 4.34 13.29 4.90
N GLY A 417 4.34 14.29 4.01
CA GLY A 417 4.52 15.70 4.37
C GLY A 417 5.93 16.04 4.81
N TRP A 418 6.93 15.38 4.20
CA TRP A 418 8.35 15.47 4.51
C TRP A 418 9.16 15.90 3.27
N GLY A 419 8.58 16.80 2.46
CA GLY A 419 9.26 17.35 1.27
C GLY A 419 9.36 16.36 0.11
N GLY A 420 8.42 15.40 0.01
CA GLY A 420 8.48 14.28 -0.94
C GLY A 420 9.32 13.10 -0.46
N ASP A 421 10.04 13.25 0.64
CA ASP A 421 10.95 12.22 1.14
C ASP A 421 10.18 10.98 1.61
N SER A 422 10.56 9.84 1.04
CA SER A 422 9.90 8.55 1.21
C SER A 422 8.46 8.50 0.69
N ASP A 423 7.95 9.52 0.00
CA ASP A 423 6.63 9.39 -0.63
C ASP A 423 6.66 8.25 -1.66
N GLY A 424 5.56 7.50 -1.78
CA GLY A 424 5.49 6.40 -2.74
C GLY A 424 4.46 5.34 -2.41
N TRP A 425 4.57 4.21 -3.12
CA TRP A 425 3.64 3.10 -3.09
C TRP A 425 4.07 2.02 -2.11
N TYR A 426 3.23 1.77 -1.10
CA TYR A 426 3.47 0.76 -0.07
C TYR A 426 2.43 -0.35 -0.18
N LEU A 427 2.87 -1.60 -0.03
CA LEU A 427 1.99 -2.76 -0.06
C LEU A 427 1.05 -2.79 1.17
N TYR A 428 -0.23 -3.01 0.91
CA TYR A 428 -1.30 -3.20 1.88
C TYR A 428 -1.83 -4.64 1.82
N GLN A 429 -2.35 -5.11 2.96
CA GLN A 429 -3.01 -6.41 3.05
C GLN A 429 -4.27 -6.45 2.18
N SER A 430 -4.39 -7.49 1.35
CA SER A 430 -5.48 -7.66 0.37
C SER A 430 -6.86 -7.89 0.98
N SER A 431 -6.95 -8.56 2.14
CA SER A 431 -8.22 -8.67 2.90
C SER A 431 -8.63 -7.35 3.54
N GLY A 432 -7.72 -6.36 3.50
CA GLY A 432 -7.69 -5.15 4.32
C GLY A 432 -8.42 -5.28 5.65
N ASP A 433 -7.99 -6.30 6.35
CA ASP A 433 -7.80 -6.19 7.78
C ASP A 433 -6.38 -5.68 7.96
N ILE A 434 -6.21 -4.64 8.77
CA ILE A 434 -4.92 -4.38 9.40
C ILE A 434 -5.12 -4.75 10.88
N THR A 435 -5.40 -6.04 11.11
CA THR A 435 -5.52 -6.58 12.46
C THR A 435 -4.24 -7.34 12.78
N PHE A 436 -3.49 -6.83 13.74
CA PHE A 436 -2.26 -7.44 14.20
C PHE A 436 -2.54 -8.26 15.45
N ASP A 437 -2.34 -9.57 15.36
CA ASP A 437 -2.09 -10.36 16.56
C ASP A 437 -0.58 -10.63 16.64
N CYS A 438 0.14 -9.64 17.18
CA CYS A 438 1.55 -9.79 17.54
C CYS A 438 1.66 -10.64 18.81
N ASN A 439 1.23 -11.90 18.78
CA ASN A 439 1.44 -12.84 19.90
C ASN A 439 2.91 -13.31 19.97
N GLY A 440 3.87 -12.39 19.82
CA GLY A 440 5.31 -12.64 19.89
C GLY A 440 5.87 -12.39 21.29
N ASN A 441 6.43 -13.44 21.90
CA ASN A 441 7.12 -13.40 23.21
C ASN A 441 8.22 -12.30 23.24
N PRO A 442 8.35 -11.47 24.30
CA PRO A 442 9.05 -10.18 24.31
C PRO A 442 10.56 -10.28 24.58
N LYS A 443 11.28 -11.12 23.83
CA LYS A 443 12.72 -11.38 24.06
C LYS A 443 13.69 -10.66 23.13
N SER A 444 13.24 -9.68 22.36
CA SER A 444 14.13 -8.80 21.59
C SER A 444 13.59 -7.38 21.64
N ASP A 445 14.49 -6.41 21.62
CA ASP A 445 14.20 -4.99 21.39
C ASP A 445 13.79 -4.82 19.91
N TYR A 446 12.56 -4.39 19.65
CA TYR A 446 12.10 -4.08 18.30
C TYR A 446 10.94 -3.09 18.35
N ASP A 447 10.89 -2.21 17.36
CA ASP A 447 9.75 -1.34 17.14
C ASP A 447 8.61 -2.12 16.48
N ILE A 448 7.41 -1.99 17.04
CA ILE A 448 6.17 -2.49 16.44
C ILE A 448 5.34 -1.28 16.03
N PHE A 449 4.95 -1.24 14.76
CA PHE A 449 4.39 -0.07 14.12
C PHE A 449 2.88 -0.21 13.86
N ASP A 450 2.14 -0.68 14.86
CA ASP A 450 0.78 -1.18 14.76
C ASP A 450 -0.26 -0.41 15.61
N TYR A 451 0.11 0.73 16.20
CA TYR A 451 -0.73 1.39 17.22
C TYR A 451 -1.42 2.65 16.70
N GLU A 452 -2.73 2.72 16.97
CA GLU A 452 -3.60 3.84 16.59
C GLU A 452 -3.49 4.22 15.09
N LEU A 453 -3.20 3.24 14.21
CA LEU A 453 -3.22 3.45 12.77
C LEU A 453 -4.67 3.61 12.31
N LYS A 454 -5.07 4.85 12.03
CA LYS A 454 -6.45 5.23 11.72
C LYS A 454 -6.53 5.99 10.42
N ALA A 455 -7.56 5.67 9.63
CA ALA A 455 -7.92 6.40 8.42
C ALA A 455 -9.15 7.28 8.68
N TYR A 456 -9.10 8.49 8.15
CA TYR A 456 -10.21 9.44 8.10
C TYR A 456 -10.56 9.64 6.63
N PRO A 457 -11.48 8.83 6.09
CA PRO A 457 -11.77 8.81 4.67
C PRO A 457 -12.64 10.00 4.26
N ASN A 458 -12.86 10.09 2.95
CA ASN A 458 -13.85 10.95 2.31
C ASN A 458 -13.58 12.45 2.53
N VAL A 459 -12.31 12.84 2.47
CA VAL A 459 -11.88 14.23 2.57
C VAL A 459 -12.41 15.00 1.36
N ARG A 460 -13.29 15.97 1.59
CA ARG A 460 -14.05 16.68 0.55
C ARG A 460 -14.39 18.11 0.93
N LYS A 461 -14.64 18.93 -0.08
CA LYS A 461 -15.28 20.24 0.08
C LYS A 461 -16.79 20.05 0.19
N GLY A 462 -17.43 20.74 1.13
CA GLY A 462 -18.88 20.68 1.36
C GLY A 462 -19.68 21.71 0.57
#